data_AF-A0A1T4XMI9-F1
#
_entry.id   AF-A0A1T4XMI9-F1
#
_cell.length_a   1.000
_cell.length_b   1.000
_cell.length_c   1.000
_cell.angle_alpha   90.00
_cell.angle_beta   90.00
_cell.angle_gamma   90.00
#
_symmetry.space_group_name_H-M   'P 1'
#
loop_
_entity.id
_entity.type
_entity.pdbx_description
1 polymer ?
#
loop_
_entity_poly.entity_id
_entity_poly.type
_entity_poly.pdbx_seq_one_letter_code
_entity_poly.pdbx_strand_id
1 'polypeptide(L)'
;MKTSPPRSFIRLASALLLAVAGPVSGEISTRLTDTIKHGVGSINLLKDVSSAQFAQQVTGTGKLFFGVDVNENASGNESADSIGVALKGVSLTVTTTTGTYVFSDFSTSTTAVLTEAGGKQSSSYYTLFGQTGSSQITGSTAGFDLSQFDDVLSISNVSFTGEVISAQMSVTLLNTGTANDMNSSFFDFSGGYEDLAFLSPRDALALESAEIGLSAAPTGIIYSNNAPVVTTTDTTVAVVQSAKTKETTTSSSLISAAPAAPAPSVILGLLLVLSVLVLEGVRKSTNQKTPSPPNQ
;
A
#
# COMPACT_ATOMS: atom_id res chain seq x y z
N MET A 1 -80.52 -2.92 14.73
CA MET A 1 -79.66 -2.14 13.81
C MET A 1 -78.62 -1.41 14.66
N LYS A 2 -77.34 -1.81 14.58
CA LYS A 2 -76.20 -1.07 13.97
C LYS A 2 -75.88 0.23 14.76
N THR A 3 -74.68 0.49 15.28
CA THR A 3 -73.36 0.42 14.64
C THR A 3 -72.21 0.39 15.66
N SER A 4 -71.17 -0.40 15.39
CA SER A 4 -69.85 -0.35 16.06
C SER A 4 -68.93 0.65 15.32
N PRO A 5 -67.98 1.33 15.98
CA PRO A 5 -67.10 2.30 15.33
C PRO A 5 -65.93 1.63 14.57
N PRO A 6 -65.38 2.28 13.52
CA PRO A 6 -64.37 1.69 12.66
C PRO A 6 -62.97 1.73 13.29
N ARG A 7 -62.23 0.62 13.14
CA ARG A 7 -60.81 0.52 13.47
C ARG A 7 -59.98 1.20 12.38
N SER A 8 -59.24 2.22 12.77
CA SER A 8 -58.25 2.91 11.93
C SER A 8 -57.08 1.96 11.62
N PHE A 9 -56.83 1.70 10.35
CA PHE A 9 -55.64 1.00 9.86
C PHE A 9 -54.57 2.04 9.52
N ILE A 10 -53.54 2.15 10.37
CA ILE A 10 -52.32 2.87 10.05
C ILE A 10 -51.56 2.04 9.01
N ARG A 11 -51.45 2.53 7.77
CA ARG A 11 -50.55 1.98 6.76
C ARG A 11 -49.17 2.62 6.91
N LEU A 12 -48.19 1.87 7.41
CA LEU A 12 -46.78 2.23 7.26
C LEU A 12 -46.37 1.98 5.80
N ALA A 13 -46.01 3.04 5.08
CA ALA A 13 -45.32 2.94 3.81
C ALA A 13 -43.81 2.83 4.09
N SER A 14 -43.26 1.63 3.96
CA SER A 14 -41.81 1.43 3.95
C SER A 14 -41.28 1.82 2.56
N ALA A 15 -40.57 2.96 2.49
CA ALA A 15 -39.78 3.33 1.32
C ALA A 15 -38.52 2.46 1.28
N LEU A 16 -38.44 1.56 0.30
CA LEU A 16 -37.24 0.77 0.03
C LEU A 16 -36.25 1.66 -0.71
N LEU A 17 -35.24 2.15 0.01
CA LEU A 17 -34.11 2.88 -0.57
C LEU A 17 -33.19 1.87 -1.28
N LEU A 18 -33.25 1.83 -2.60
CA LEU A 18 -32.38 0.99 -3.42
C LEU A 18 -31.01 1.65 -3.53
N ALA A 19 -30.07 1.29 -2.65
CA ALA A 19 -28.68 1.67 -2.81
C ALA A 19 -28.08 0.86 -3.96
N VAL A 20 -27.76 1.52 -5.07
CA VAL A 20 -26.94 0.95 -6.14
C VAL A 20 -25.53 0.78 -5.57
N ALA A 21 -25.18 -0.44 -5.19
CA ALA A 21 -23.79 -0.81 -4.96
C ALA A 21 -23.08 -0.76 -6.32
N GLY A 22 -22.30 0.29 -6.55
CA GLY A 22 -21.33 0.30 -7.64
C GLY A 22 -20.31 -0.82 -7.44
N PRO A 23 -19.65 -1.30 -8.50
CA PRO A 23 -18.60 -2.30 -8.37
C PRO A 23 -17.52 -1.77 -7.43
N VAL A 24 -17.27 -2.53 -6.35
CA VAL A 24 -16.07 -2.39 -5.51
C VAL A 24 -14.92 -2.88 -6.38
N SER A 25 -14.17 -1.94 -6.92
CA SER A 25 -12.84 -2.20 -7.42
C SER A 25 -12.02 -0.99 -7.04
N GLY A 26 -10.89 -1.24 -6.40
CA GLY A 26 -9.97 -0.29 -5.83
C GLY A 26 -9.01 -1.10 -5.00
N GLU A 27 -7.74 -0.68 -5.01
CA GLU A 27 -6.67 -1.20 -4.16
C GLU A 27 -5.98 -2.48 -4.62
N ILE A 28 -5.68 -2.60 -5.92
CA ILE A 28 -4.68 -3.58 -6.36
C ILE A 28 -3.36 -2.84 -6.56
N SER A 29 -2.36 -3.22 -5.77
CA SER A 29 -1.00 -2.76 -5.97
C SER A 29 -0.48 -3.20 -7.33
N THR A 30 0.12 -2.27 -8.06
CA THR A 30 0.49 -2.48 -9.46
C THR A 30 1.86 -1.86 -9.71
N ARG A 31 2.82 -2.66 -10.18
CA ARG A 31 4.15 -2.16 -10.54
C ARG A 31 4.02 -1.27 -11.78
N LEU A 32 4.64 -0.11 -11.71
CA LEU A 32 4.72 0.82 -12.82
C LEU A 32 5.93 0.49 -13.68
N THR A 33 5.82 0.76 -14.98
CA THR A 33 6.90 0.47 -15.94
C THR A 33 7.75 1.68 -16.28
N ASP A 34 7.28 2.89 -15.94
CA ASP A 34 8.11 4.09 -15.97
C ASP A 34 8.83 4.22 -14.62
N THR A 35 10.08 4.67 -14.65
CA THR A 35 10.97 4.79 -13.48
C THR A 35 11.43 6.23 -13.29
N ILE A 36 12.03 6.51 -12.14
CA ILE A 36 12.87 7.70 -11.99
C ILE A 36 14.25 7.34 -12.57
N LYS A 37 14.87 8.32 -13.25
CA LYS A 37 16.16 8.12 -13.91
C LYS A 37 17.03 9.35 -13.74
N HIS A 38 18.20 9.15 -13.13
CA HIS A 38 19.16 10.22 -12.87
C HIS A 38 18.49 11.43 -12.17
N GLY A 39 17.68 11.13 -11.16
CA GLY A 39 16.99 12.13 -10.35
C GLY A 39 15.73 12.75 -10.95
N VAL A 40 15.27 12.32 -12.13
CA VAL A 40 14.01 12.82 -12.72
C VAL A 40 13.16 11.67 -13.25
N GLY A 41 11.88 11.65 -12.89
CA GLY A 41 10.89 10.70 -13.40
C GLY A 41 9.72 11.42 -14.06
N SER A 42 9.28 10.92 -15.22
CA SER A 42 8.00 11.29 -15.84
C SER A 42 7.22 10.00 -16.08
N ILE A 43 6.21 9.79 -15.24
CA ILE A 43 5.55 8.50 -15.06
C ILE A 43 4.14 8.59 -15.64
N ASN A 44 3.88 7.82 -16.69
CA ASN A 44 2.54 7.66 -17.24
C ASN A 44 1.78 6.60 -16.46
N LEU A 45 0.96 7.05 -15.53
CA LEU A 45 0.22 6.17 -14.64
C LEU A 45 -0.79 5.30 -15.41
N LEU A 46 -1.31 5.78 -16.55
CA LEU A 46 -2.27 5.02 -17.36
C LEU A 46 -1.62 4.01 -18.32
N LYS A 47 -0.29 3.93 -18.32
CA LYS A 47 0.45 2.91 -19.08
C LYS A 47 0.24 1.53 -18.49
N ASP A 48 0.13 1.44 -17.16
CA ASP A 48 0.08 0.18 -16.41
C ASP A 48 -1.31 -0.11 -15.80
N VAL A 49 -2.18 0.90 -15.73
CA VAL A 49 -3.57 0.76 -15.29
C VAL A 49 -4.54 1.51 -16.22
N SER A 50 -5.78 1.04 -16.33
CA SER A 50 -6.83 1.80 -17.04
C SER A 50 -7.23 3.06 -16.28
N SER A 51 -7.86 4.02 -16.98
CA SER A 51 -8.44 5.23 -16.37
C SER A 51 -9.37 4.93 -15.19
N ALA A 52 -10.19 3.89 -15.32
CA ALA A 52 -11.09 3.45 -14.25
C ALA A 52 -10.31 2.90 -13.05
N GLN A 53 -9.29 2.08 -13.28
CA GLN A 53 -8.43 1.56 -12.20
C GLN A 53 -7.65 2.68 -11.51
N PHE A 54 -7.08 3.63 -12.25
CA PHE A 54 -6.40 4.79 -11.67
C PHE A 54 -7.33 5.59 -10.74
N ALA A 55 -8.55 5.89 -11.18
CA ALA A 55 -9.52 6.61 -10.35
C ALA A 55 -9.84 5.85 -9.05
N GLN A 56 -9.76 4.52 -9.08
CA GLN A 56 -9.97 3.66 -7.92
C GLN A 56 -8.74 3.53 -7.00
N GLN A 57 -7.55 3.97 -7.44
CA GLN A 57 -6.38 4.07 -6.57
C GLN A 57 -6.47 5.26 -5.61
N VAL A 58 -7.22 6.30 -5.96
CA VAL A 58 -7.43 7.46 -5.08
C VAL A 58 -8.31 7.02 -3.92
N THR A 59 -7.77 7.08 -2.70
CA THR A 59 -8.51 6.70 -1.49
C THR A 59 -9.70 7.62 -1.24
N GLY A 60 -10.64 7.19 -0.41
CA GLY A 60 -11.75 8.04 0.05
C GLY A 60 -11.32 9.30 0.80
N THR A 61 -10.06 9.37 1.25
CA THR A 61 -9.43 10.53 1.90
C THR A 61 -8.65 11.42 0.92
N GLY A 62 -8.65 11.10 -0.37
CA GLY A 62 -7.96 11.85 -1.41
C GLY A 62 -6.45 11.63 -1.41
N LYS A 63 -5.99 10.42 -1.08
CA LYS A 63 -4.57 10.05 -1.14
C LYS A 63 -4.29 9.08 -2.26
N LEU A 64 -3.07 9.13 -2.77
CA LEU A 64 -2.44 8.09 -3.56
C LEU A 64 -1.16 7.65 -2.85
N PHE A 65 -0.85 6.36 -2.94
CA PHE A 65 0.35 5.78 -2.36
C PHE A 65 1.19 5.10 -3.44
N PHE A 66 2.48 5.36 -3.38
CA PHE A 66 3.47 4.79 -4.27
C PHE A 66 4.55 4.09 -3.46
N GLY A 67 4.85 2.86 -3.82
CA GLY A 67 6.04 2.15 -3.35
C GLY A 67 7.21 2.58 -4.20
N VAL A 68 8.34 2.88 -3.56
CA VAL A 68 9.58 3.27 -4.22
C VAL A 68 10.66 2.24 -3.88
N ASP A 69 11.29 1.68 -4.90
CA ASP A 69 12.54 0.93 -4.79
C ASP A 69 13.68 1.96 -4.87
N VAL A 70 14.37 2.18 -3.75
CA VAL A 70 15.49 3.11 -3.72
C VAL A 70 16.70 2.32 -4.20
N ASN A 71 17.26 2.69 -5.34
CA ASN A 71 18.32 1.91 -5.98
C ASN A 71 19.57 2.75 -6.22
N GLU A 72 20.24 3.07 -5.12
CA GLU A 72 21.48 3.82 -5.14
C GLU A 72 22.70 2.89 -5.23
N ASN A 73 23.78 3.43 -5.80
CA ASN A 73 25.06 2.74 -5.78
C ASN A 73 25.71 3.00 -4.43
N ALA A 74 25.67 2.03 -3.52
CA ALA A 74 26.21 2.12 -2.16
C ALA A 74 27.63 2.70 -2.14
N SER A 75 27.72 4.02 -2.02
CA SER A 75 28.94 4.79 -2.14
C SER A 75 28.87 6.00 -1.22
N GLY A 76 30.02 6.61 -0.95
CA GLY A 76 30.09 7.68 0.06
C GLY A 76 29.77 7.14 1.45
N ASN A 77 28.67 7.63 2.03
CA ASN A 77 28.21 7.23 3.38
C ASN A 77 27.10 6.17 3.36
N GLU A 78 26.69 5.70 2.20
CA GLU A 78 25.71 4.63 2.07
C GLU A 78 26.32 3.24 2.28
N SER A 79 25.47 2.25 2.54
CA SER A 79 25.83 0.84 2.63
C SER A 79 24.78 -0.04 1.97
N ALA A 80 25.08 -1.32 1.76
CA ALA A 80 24.12 -2.26 1.20
C ALA A 80 22.82 -2.38 2.04
N ASP A 81 22.89 -2.08 3.34
CA ASP A 81 21.75 -2.18 4.25
C ASP A 81 21.06 -0.83 4.50
N SER A 82 21.59 0.27 3.94
CA SER A 82 21.03 1.61 4.11
C SER A 82 21.53 2.56 3.01
N ILE A 83 20.61 2.93 2.14
CA ILE A 83 20.74 3.91 1.06
C ILE A 83 19.60 4.93 1.18
N GLY A 84 19.75 6.10 0.57
CA GLY A 84 18.73 7.13 0.69
C GLY A 84 18.73 8.15 -0.42
N VAL A 85 17.55 8.66 -0.74
CA VAL A 85 17.39 9.79 -1.67
C VAL A 85 16.48 10.85 -1.05
N ALA A 86 16.66 12.10 -1.47
CA ALA A 86 15.78 13.20 -1.08
C ALA A 86 14.90 13.65 -2.26
N LEU A 87 13.67 14.07 -1.97
CA LEU A 87 12.70 14.56 -2.95
C LEU A 87 12.74 16.08 -3.00
N LYS A 88 13.09 16.65 -4.16
CA LYS A 88 12.94 18.08 -4.43
C LYS A 88 11.49 18.45 -4.73
N GLY A 89 10.78 17.59 -5.45
CA GLY A 89 9.40 17.85 -5.82
C GLY A 89 8.69 16.64 -6.45
N VAL A 90 7.40 16.55 -6.17
CA VAL A 90 6.49 15.59 -6.80
C VAL A 90 5.24 16.36 -7.25
N SER A 91 4.78 16.07 -8.47
CA SER A 91 3.53 16.62 -8.97
C SER A 91 2.76 15.59 -9.78
N LEU A 92 1.46 15.49 -9.53
CA LEU A 92 0.52 14.71 -10.31
C LEU A 92 -0.36 15.63 -11.14
N THR A 93 -0.38 15.43 -12.45
CA THR A 93 -1.30 16.11 -13.38
C THR A 93 -2.31 15.10 -13.92
N VAL A 94 -3.58 15.30 -13.59
CA VAL A 94 -4.71 14.50 -14.09
C VAL A 94 -5.50 15.34 -15.08
N THR A 95 -5.65 14.87 -16.31
CA THR A 95 -6.56 15.45 -17.29
C THR A 95 -7.80 14.58 -17.37
N THR A 96 -8.96 15.21 -17.25
CA THR A 96 -10.27 14.56 -17.35
C THR A 96 -11.10 15.23 -18.44
N THR A 97 -12.29 14.68 -18.71
CA THR A 97 -13.28 15.29 -19.60
C THR A 97 -13.80 16.65 -19.11
N THR A 98 -13.56 17.02 -17.84
CA THR A 98 -14.01 18.32 -17.28
C THR A 98 -12.88 19.33 -17.11
N GLY A 99 -11.61 18.91 -17.13
CA GLY A 99 -10.48 19.82 -17.04
C GLY A 99 -9.17 19.14 -16.62
N THR A 100 -8.15 19.96 -16.35
CA THR A 100 -6.85 19.52 -15.85
C THR A 100 -6.70 19.90 -14.38
N TYR A 101 -6.25 18.96 -13.57
CA TYR A 101 -6.05 19.07 -12.12
C TYR A 101 -4.58 18.79 -11.82
N VAL A 102 -3.96 19.59 -10.95
CA VAL A 102 -2.56 19.45 -10.56
C VAL A 102 -2.47 19.37 -9.05
N PHE A 103 -1.78 18.34 -8.55
CA PHE A 103 -1.58 18.07 -7.12
C PHE A 103 -0.07 18.02 -6.85
N SER A 104 0.39 18.75 -5.84
CA SER A 104 1.81 18.82 -5.45
C SER A 104 2.02 18.67 -3.96
N ASP A 105 0.96 18.31 -3.22
CA ASP A 105 1.05 18.03 -1.79
C ASP A 105 1.51 16.58 -1.64
N PHE A 106 2.79 16.38 -1.37
CA PHE A 106 3.38 15.05 -1.21
C PHE A 106 4.09 14.91 0.14
N SER A 107 4.28 13.68 0.57
CA SER A 107 4.97 13.37 1.82
C SER A 107 5.54 11.96 1.82
N THR A 108 6.58 11.75 2.62
CA THR A 108 7.11 10.44 3.02
C THR A 108 7.17 10.38 4.54
N SER A 109 7.46 9.18 5.08
CA SER A 109 7.63 8.94 6.51
C SER A 109 8.81 9.72 7.10
N THR A 110 9.82 10.08 6.28
CA THR A 110 11.05 10.70 6.78
C THR A 110 11.36 12.06 6.14
N THR A 111 12.08 12.90 6.88
CA THR A 111 12.63 14.16 6.34
C THR A 111 14.07 14.38 6.80
N ALA A 112 14.84 15.10 6.00
CA ALA A 112 16.18 15.57 6.38
C ALA A 112 16.35 17.06 6.04
N VAL A 113 17.22 17.74 6.79
CA VAL A 113 17.64 19.10 6.47
C VAL A 113 18.84 19.03 5.54
N LEU A 114 18.68 19.54 4.31
CA LEU A 114 19.66 19.41 3.23
C LEU A 114 19.86 20.74 2.52
N THR A 115 21.02 20.92 1.92
CA THR A 115 21.32 22.07 1.07
C THR A 115 21.34 21.62 -0.38
N GLU A 116 20.54 22.27 -1.23
CA GLU A 116 20.55 22.00 -2.67
C GLU A 116 21.89 22.40 -3.31
N ALA A 117 22.30 21.71 -4.36
CA ALA A 117 23.47 22.03 -5.17
C ALA A 117 23.46 23.50 -5.63
N GLY A 118 24.52 24.23 -5.30
CA GLY A 118 24.63 25.66 -5.60
C GLY A 118 23.76 26.57 -4.71
N GLY A 119 22.97 25.99 -3.80
CA GLY A 119 22.24 26.69 -2.76
C GLY A 119 23.15 27.18 -1.64
N LYS A 120 22.62 28.12 -0.83
CA LYS A 120 23.32 28.67 0.36
C LYS A 120 22.61 28.38 1.67
N GLN A 121 21.42 27.83 1.60
CA GLN A 121 20.54 27.62 2.74
C GLN A 121 20.04 26.19 2.74
N SER A 122 20.02 25.60 3.92
CA SER A 122 19.41 24.28 4.10
C SER A 122 17.90 24.42 4.24
N SER A 123 17.18 23.41 3.78
CA SER A 123 15.72 23.29 3.90
C SER A 123 15.36 21.86 4.26
N SER A 124 14.18 21.66 4.83
CA SER A 124 13.67 20.32 5.09
C SER A 124 13.11 19.73 3.80
N TYR A 125 13.55 18.52 3.46
CA TYR A 125 13.08 17.75 2.32
C TYR A 125 12.57 16.40 2.79
N TYR A 126 11.55 15.89 2.11
CA TYR A 126 11.11 14.51 2.27
C TYR A 126 12.20 13.57 1.74
N THR A 127 12.43 12.49 2.47
CA THR A 127 13.45 11.48 2.15
C THR A 127 12.80 10.13 1.94
N LEU A 128 13.47 9.29 1.16
CA LEU A 128 13.14 7.89 0.99
C LEU A 128 14.37 7.10 1.41
N PHE A 129 14.17 6.06 2.23
CA PHE A 129 15.22 5.12 2.60
C PHE A 129 15.05 3.80 1.86
N GLY A 130 16.14 3.05 1.73
CA GLY A 130 16.06 1.67 1.27
C GLY A 130 17.31 0.87 1.56
N GLN A 131 17.41 -0.29 0.92
CA GLN A 131 18.56 -1.16 0.96
C GLN A 131 18.88 -1.71 -0.43
N THR A 132 20.11 -2.15 -0.66
CA THR A 132 20.47 -2.80 -1.92
C THR A 132 19.79 -4.16 -2.06
N GLY A 133 19.11 -4.38 -3.18
CA GLY A 133 18.43 -5.64 -3.50
C GLY A 133 17.07 -5.74 -2.83
N SER A 134 16.47 -6.94 -2.84
CA SER A 134 15.11 -7.10 -2.31
C SER A 134 15.02 -6.78 -0.82
N SER A 135 14.02 -6.00 -0.45
CA SER A 135 13.58 -5.70 0.91
C SER A 135 13.29 -6.94 1.74
N GLN A 136 13.52 -6.84 3.04
CA GLN A 136 13.35 -7.93 4.01
C GLN A 136 11.88 -8.26 4.33
N ILE A 137 10.92 -7.60 3.66
CA ILE A 137 9.49 -7.83 3.87
C ILE A 137 9.11 -9.22 3.35
N THR A 138 8.88 -10.14 4.29
CA THR A 138 8.22 -11.42 4.01
C THR A 138 6.70 -11.22 4.09
N GLY A 139 6.14 -10.53 3.09
CA GLY A 139 4.76 -10.09 3.16
C GLY A 139 4.21 -9.73 1.80
N SER A 140 4.14 -10.70 0.89
CA SER A 140 3.30 -10.54 -0.29
C SER A 140 1.85 -10.41 0.20
N THR A 141 1.22 -9.25 0.02
CA THR A 141 -0.23 -9.25 -0.06
C THR A 141 -0.63 -10.02 -1.31
N ALA A 142 -1.80 -10.66 -1.28
CA ALA A 142 -2.16 -11.69 -2.27
C ALA A 142 -1.98 -11.17 -3.71
N GLY A 143 -0.90 -11.59 -4.38
CA GLY A 143 -0.60 -11.27 -5.78
C GLY A 143 0.38 -10.13 -6.04
N PHE A 144 0.95 -9.46 -5.03
CA PHE A 144 1.95 -8.40 -5.22
C PHE A 144 3.18 -8.63 -4.33
N ASP A 145 4.37 -8.53 -4.90
CA ASP A 145 5.63 -8.72 -4.19
C ASP A 145 6.13 -7.38 -3.65
N LEU A 146 5.83 -7.11 -2.37
CA LEU A 146 6.31 -5.91 -1.67
C LEU A 146 7.80 -5.94 -1.36
N SER A 147 8.48 -7.09 -1.50
CA SER A 147 9.93 -7.17 -1.24
C SER A 147 10.77 -6.43 -2.29
N GLN A 148 10.15 -5.86 -3.31
CA GLN A 148 10.82 -5.12 -4.38
C GLN A 148 10.79 -3.60 -4.15
N PHE A 149 10.28 -3.12 -3.01
CA PHE A 149 10.14 -1.71 -2.70
C PHE A 149 10.59 -1.46 -1.27
N ASP A 150 11.05 -0.25 -0.99
CA ASP A 150 11.67 0.11 0.28
C ASP A 150 10.82 1.07 1.12
N ASP A 151 10.23 2.08 0.48
CA ASP A 151 9.56 3.17 1.20
C ASP A 151 8.33 3.68 0.43
N VAL A 152 7.54 4.51 1.10
CA VAL A 152 6.25 5.01 0.62
C VAL A 152 6.32 6.51 0.34
N LEU A 153 5.99 6.86 -0.91
CA LEU A 153 5.65 8.21 -1.33
C LEU A 153 4.13 8.37 -1.38
N SER A 154 3.59 9.39 -0.71
CA SER A 154 2.17 9.74 -0.80
C SER A 154 1.95 11.07 -1.51
N ILE A 155 0.87 11.16 -2.29
CA ILE A 155 0.29 12.42 -2.78
C ILE A 155 -1.08 12.59 -2.13
N SER A 156 -1.32 13.75 -1.52
CA SER A 156 -2.54 14.07 -0.79
C SER A 156 -3.42 15.07 -1.54
N ASN A 157 -4.63 15.27 -1.03
CA ASN A 157 -5.62 16.21 -1.55
C ASN A 157 -5.99 15.97 -3.03
N VAL A 158 -5.88 14.72 -3.49
CA VAL A 158 -6.22 14.30 -4.85
C VAL A 158 -7.73 14.24 -4.99
N SER A 159 -8.28 15.16 -5.79
CA SER A 159 -9.70 15.22 -6.09
C SER A 159 -9.95 15.83 -7.47
N PHE A 160 -10.67 15.10 -8.32
CA PHE A 160 -11.02 15.53 -9.66
C PHE A 160 -12.43 15.05 -10.02
N THR A 161 -13.01 15.67 -11.06
CA THR A 161 -14.30 15.25 -11.63
C THR A 161 -14.12 14.87 -13.09
N GLY A 162 -15.10 14.16 -13.66
CA GLY A 162 -15.03 13.71 -15.06
C GLY A 162 -14.29 12.39 -15.24
N GLU A 163 -14.32 11.89 -16.47
CA GLU A 163 -13.61 10.67 -16.86
C GLU A 163 -12.14 10.98 -17.10
N VAL A 164 -11.24 10.17 -16.54
CA VAL A 164 -9.78 10.37 -16.67
C VAL A 164 -9.32 10.05 -18.09
N ILE A 165 -8.65 11.01 -18.71
CA ILE A 165 -8.05 10.93 -20.05
C ILE A 165 -6.54 10.67 -19.94
N SER A 166 -5.86 11.33 -19.00
CA SER A 166 -4.43 11.14 -18.74
C SER A 166 -4.11 11.34 -17.26
N ALA A 167 -3.08 10.65 -16.77
CA ALA A 167 -2.52 10.86 -15.44
C ALA A 167 -0.99 10.77 -15.51
N GLN A 168 -0.32 11.90 -15.38
CA GLN A 168 1.14 12.01 -15.39
C GLN A 168 1.65 12.40 -14.01
N MET A 169 2.58 11.62 -13.46
CA MET A 169 3.34 12.01 -12.28
C MET A 169 4.74 12.46 -12.70
N SER A 170 5.19 13.59 -12.17
CA SER A 170 6.57 14.07 -12.27
C SER A 170 7.21 13.97 -10.90
N VAL A 171 8.40 13.38 -10.85
CA VAL A 171 9.23 13.28 -9.64
C VAL A 171 10.58 13.90 -9.94
N THR A 172 11.10 14.68 -9.00
CA THR A 172 12.45 15.23 -9.05
C THR A 172 13.14 14.97 -7.72
N LEU A 173 14.25 14.26 -7.76
CA LEU A 173 15.14 14.06 -6.61
C LEU A 173 16.00 15.31 -6.39
N LEU A 174 16.38 15.53 -5.14
CA LEU A 174 17.20 16.65 -4.73
C LEU A 174 18.65 16.37 -5.05
N ASN A 175 19.25 17.23 -5.87
CA ASN A 175 20.68 17.23 -6.07
C ASN A 175 21.33 18.07 -4.96
N THR A 176 22.17 17.46 -4.14
CA THR A 176 22.91 18.13 -3.05
C THR A 176 24.30 18.62 -3.49
N GLY A 177 24.74 18.27 -4.71
CA GLY A 177 25.99 18.70 -5.33
C GLY A 177 27.18 17.85 -4.88
N THR A 178 28.39 18.41 -4.92
CA THR A 178 29.55 17.78 -4.28
C THR A 178 29.36 17.87 -2.77
N ALA A 179 28.99 16.75 -2.16
CA ALA A 179 28.65 16.68 -0.75
C ALA A 179 29.81 17.18 0.14
N ASN A 180 29.50 18.12 1.03
CA ASN A 180 30.44 18.64 2.02
C ASN A 180 30.11 18.15 3.44
N ASP A 181 28.97 17.47 3.61
CA ASP A 181 28.49 16.92 4.88
C ASP A 181 27.86 15.54 4.68
N MET A 182 27.71 14.82 5.80
CA MET A 182 27.30 13.42 5.82
C MET A 182 25.88 13.21 5.28
N ASN A 183 24.94 14.10 5.61
CA ASN A 183 23.57 14.08 5.08
C ASN A 183 23.54 14.24 3.55
N SER A 184 24.27 15.22 3.03
CA SER A 184 24.28 15.54 1.60
C SER A 184 24.89 14.43 0.76
N SER A 185 25.85 13.67 1.31
CA SER A 185 26.49 12.51 0.66
C SER A 185 25.73 11.19 0.83
N PHE A 186 24.65 11.19 1.60
CA PHE A 186 23.84 9.99 1.84
C PHE A 186 22.47 10.12 1.19
N PHE A 187 21.88 11.32 1.19
CA PHE A 187 20.68 11.64 0.41
C PHE A 187 21.06 12.28 -0.92
N ASP A 188 22.09 11.75 -1.57
CA ASP A 188 22.35 12.07 -2.97
C ASP A 188 21.59 11.09 -3.86
N PHE A 189 21.64 11.33 -5.17
CA PHE A 189 21.26 10.32 -6.14
C PHE A 189 22.43 10.20 -7.11
N SER A 190 23.09 9.07 -7.07
CA SER A 190 24.29 8.76 -7.84
C SER A 190 24.20 7.40 -8.54
N GLY A 191 23.17 6.61 -8.18
CA GLY A 191 22.94 5.25 -8.64
C GLY A 191 22.00 5.08 -9.84
N GLY A 192 21.18 4.03 -9.74
CA GLY A 192 20.46 3.37 -10.81
C GLY A 192 19.12 4.01 -11.16
N TYR A 193 18.10 3.17 -11.36
CA TYR A 193 16.73 3.60 -11.57
C TYR A 193 15.92 3.24 -10.34
N GLU A 194 15.11 4.17 -9.89
CA GLU A 194 14.16 3.98 -8.81
C GLU A 194 12.84 3.51 -9.42
N ASP A 195 12.46 2.27 -9.07
CA ASP A 195 11.21 1.67 -9.53
C ASP A 195 10.04 2.15 -8.69
N LEU A 196 8.85 2.16 -9.31
CA LEU A 196 7.63 2.64 -8.68
C LEU A 196 6.51 1.60 -8.78
N ALA A 197 5.60 1.63 -7.82
CA ALA A 197 4.34 0.92 -7.88
C ALA A 197 3.21 1.74 -7.28
N PHE A 198 1.99 1.61 -7.82
CA PHE A 198 0.82 1.91 -7.03
C PHE A 198 0.72 0.94 -5.86
N LEU A 199 0.39 1.45 -4.68
CA LEU A 199 0.12 0.63 -3.51
C LEU A 199 -1.32 0.79 -3.04
N SER A 200 -1.93 -0.31 -2.66
CA SER A 200 -3.09 -0.27 -1.78
C SER A 200 -2.72 0.39 -0.44
N PRO A 201 -3.68 1.00 0.29
CA PRO A 201 -3.44 1.50 1.64
C PRO A 201 -2.89 0.40 2.58
N ARG A 202 -3.33 -0.84 2.41
CA ARG A 202 -2.84 -1.97 3.21
C ARG A 202 -1.36 -2.24 2.94
N ASP A 203 -0.95 -2.23 1.69
CA ASP A 203 0.41 -2.52 1.26
C ASP A 203 1.36 -1.39 1.61
N ALA A 204 0.91 -0.14 1.42
CA ALA A 204 1.63 1.04 1.85
C ALA A 204 1.88 1.01 3.36
N LEU A 205 0.87 0.67 4.17
CA LEU A 205 1.06 0.55 5.62
C LEU A 205 2.06 -0.56 5.98
N ALA A 206 2.01 -1.70 5.30
CA ALA A 206 2.94 -2.80 5.53
C ALA A 206 4.38 -2.42 5.17
N LEU A 207 4.57 -1.72 4.04
CA LEU A 207 5.87 -1.23 3.59
C LEU A 207 6.44 -0.19 4.56
N GLU A 208 5.65 0.82 4.90
CA GLU A 208 6.05 1.88 5.84
C GLU A 208 6.40 1.31 7.23
N SER A 209 5.63 0.33 7.72
CA SER A 209 5.89 -0.31 9.02
C SER A 209 7.18 -1.13 9.08
N ALA A 210 7.76 -1.47 7.93
CA ALA A 210 9.00 -2.24 7.87
C ALA A 210 10.24 -1.38 8.10
N GLU A 211 10.14 -0.05 7.93
CA GLU A 211 11.23 0.92 8.14
C GLU A 211 12.56 0.46 7.49
N ILE A 212 12.49 0.00 6.24
CA ILE A 212 13.63 -0.57 5.51
C ILE A 212 14.73 0.47 5.36
N GLY A 213 15.98 0.08 5.61
CA GLY A 213 17.14 0.97 5.52
C GLY A 213 17.33 1.91 6.71
N LEU A 214 16.29 2.19 7.53
CA LEU A 214 16.41 3.18 8.61
C LEU A 214 17.33 2.72 9.74
N SER A 215 17.22 1.47 10.18
CA SER A 215 17.97 0.97 11.35
C SER A 215 19.47 0.84 11.11
N ALA A 216 19.88 0.72 9.85
CA ALA A 216 21.27 0.62 9.42
C ALA A 216 21.85 1.96 8.95
N ALA A 217 21.08 3.06 9.06
CA ALA A 217 21.56 4.38 8.70
C ALA A 217 22.80 4.78 9.53
N PRO A 218 23.86 5.35 8.90
CA PRO A 218 25.06 5.76 9.61
C PRO A 218 24.74 6.77 10.72
N THR A 219 25.42 6.66 11.87
CA THR A 219 25.14 7.45 13.08
C THR A 219 25.24 8.97 12.89
N GLY A 220 25.99 9.46 11.90
CA GLY A 220 26.13 10.89 11.64
C GLY A 220 25.10 11.46 10.65
N ILE A 221 24.18 10.63 10.14
CA ILE A 221 23.03 11.10 9.36
C ILE A 221 21.95 11.61 10.30
N ILE A 222 21.44 12.81 10.02
CA ILE A 222 20.39 13.45 10.80
C ILE A 222 19.12 13.51 9.96
N TYR A 223 18.10 12.79 10.40
CA TYR A 223 16.77 12.78 9.80
C TYR A 223 15.70 12.77 10.90
N SER A 224 14.46 13.04 10.52
CA SER A 224 13.28 12.95 11.38
C SER A 224 12.34 11.90 10.83
N ASN A 225 11.88 10.99 11.69
CA ASN A 225 10.78 10.08 11.39
C ASN A 225 9.46 10.78 11.78
N ASN A 226 8.64 11.06 10.79
CA ASN A 226 7.36 11.73 10.91
C ASN A 226 6.26 10.72 11.27
N ALA A 227 5.05 11.21 11.50
CA ALA A 227 3.89 10.31 11.62
C ALA A 227 3.71 9.53 10.31
N PRO A 228 3.25 8.27 10.37
CA PRO A 228 2.98 7.47 9.18
C PRO A 228 2.13 8.22 8.16
N VAL A 229 2.54 8.17 6.89
CA VAL A 229 1.78 8.78 5.79
C VAL A 229 0.49 8.00 5.53
N VAL A 230 0.46 6.72 5.88
CA VAL A 230 -0.73 5.86 5.79
C VAL A 230 -1.43 5.78 7.14
N THR A 231 -2.74 6.04 7.17
CA THR A 231 -3.54 5.99 8.40
C THR A 231 -4.48 4.78 8.42
N THR A 232 -4.93 4.40 9.62
CA THR A 232 -5.97 3.36 9.79
C THR A 232 -7.30 3.74 9.14
N THR A 233 -7.55 5.04 8.91
CA THR A 233 -8.73 5.51 8.18
C THR A 233 -8.60 5.17 6.69
N ASP A 234 -7.38 5.28 6.14
CA ASP A 234 -7.11 4.92 4.74
C ASP A 234 -7.33 3.41 4.50
N THR A 235 -7.06 2.56 5.50
CA THR A 235 -7.25 1.09 5.44
C THR A 235 -8.66 0.62 5.81
N THR A 236 -9.46 1.38 6.55
CA THR A 236 -10.83 0.97 6.95
C THR A 236 -11.88 1.32 5.91
N VAL A 237 -11.69 2.36 5.11
CA VAL A 237 -12.57 2.67 3.97
C VAL A 237 -12.54 1.55 2.92
N ALA A 238 -11.39 0.87 2.78
CA ALA A 238 -11.23 -0.36 2.00
C ALA A 238 -12.12 -1.53 2.48
N VAL A 239 -12.20 -1.70 3.81
CA VAL A 239 -12.82 -2.88 4.45
C VAL A 239 -14.34 -2.72 4.62
N VAL A 240 -14.83 -1.50 4.86
CA VAL A 240 -16.26 -1.26 5.13
C VAL A 240 -17.16 -1.50 3.92
N GLN A 241 -16.62 -1.49 2.69
CA GLN A 241 -17.40 -1.88 1.50
C GLN A 241 -17.52 -3.42 1.30
N SER A 242 -16.69 -4.23 1.97
CA SER A 242 -16.74 -5.70 1.87
C SER A 242 -17.57 -6.38 2.98
N ALA A 243 -17.94 -5.66 4.04
CA ALA A 243 -18.56 -6.24 5.23
C ALA A 243 -20.08 -6.03 5.36
N LYS A 244 -20.82 -5.88 4.25
CA LYS A 244 -22.30 -5.81 4.31
C LYS A 244 -22.98 -6.88 3.46
N THR A 245 -22.75 -8.15 3.79
CA THR A 245 -23.73 -9.23 3.55
C THR A 245 -23.47 -10.35 4.55
N LYS A 246 -24.24 -10.41 5.64
CA LYS A 246 -24.94 -11.61 6.16
C LYS A 246 -25.52 -11.33 7.55
N GLU A 247 -26.64 -10.60 7.60
CA GLU A 247 -27.58 -10.74 8.72
C GLU A 247 -28.90 -11.27 8.15
N THR A 248 -29.10 -12.58 8.31
CA THR A 248 -30.40 -13.22 8.07
C THR A 248 -31.34 -12.82 9.20
N THR A 249 -32.25 -11.89 8.91
CA THR A 249 -33.38 -11.53 9.77
C THR A 249 -34.27 -12.76 9.99
N THR A 250 -34.39 -13.21 11.24
CA THR A 250 -35.45 -14.14 11.66
C THR A 250 -36.30 -13.43 12.69
N SER A 251 -37.54 -13.11 12.36
CA SER A 251 -38.63 -12.67 13.26
C SER A 251 -39.91 -12.86 12.43
N SER A 252 -41.01 -13.50 12.86
CA SER A 252 -41.63 -13.50 14.19
C SER A 252 -42.71 -14.59 14.33
N SER A 253 -43.06 -14.86 15.59
CA SER A 253 -44.42 -15.05 16.14
C SER A 253 -44.79 -16.42 16.75
N LEU A 254 -45.32 -16.31 17.97
CA LEU A 254 -45.78 -17.34 18.91
C LEU A 254 -47.25 -17.73 18.63
N ILE A 255 -47.59 -19.03 18.61
CA ILE A 255 -48.93 -19.53 19.00
C ILE A 255 -48.78 -20.91 19.67
N SER A 256 -49.55 -21.07 20.76
CA SER A 256 -49.73 -22.22 21.67
C SER A 256 -50.35 -23.48 21.03
N ALA A 257 -49.89 -24.68 21.44
CA ALA A 257 -50.69 -25.78 22.04
C ALA A 257 -49.90 -27.13 22.05
N ALA A 258 -50.03 -27.90 23.13
CA ALA A 258 -49.66 -29.33 23.23
C ALA A 258 -50.96 -30.18 23.32
N PRO A 259 -50.96 -31.54 23.38
CA PRO A 259 -49.88 -32.54 23.20
C PRO A 259 -50.26 -33.75 22.28
N ALA A 260 -49.27 -34.54 21.83
CA ALA A 260 -49.30 -36.03 21.73
C ALA A 260 -48.04 -36.57 20.99
N ALA A 261 -47.41 -37.60 21.55
CA ALA A 261 -46.20 -38.31 21.06
C ALA A 261 -46.56 -39.47 20.07
N PRO A 262 -45.65 -40.37 19.59
CA PRO A 262 -44.16 -40.38 19.55
C PRO A 262 -43.48 -40.84 18.20
N ALA A 263 -42.18 -40.48 18.05
CA ALA A 263 -41.03 -41.21 17.44
C ALA A 263 -40.96 -41.54 15.92
N PRO A 264 -39.77 -41.88 15.31
CA PRO A 264 -38.39 -41.97 15.85
C PRO A 264 -37.27 -41.23 15.06
N SER A 265 -36.08 -41.32 15.66
CA SER A 265 -34.71 -40.84 15.38
C SER A 265 -34.13 -40.92 13.96
N VAL A 266 -33.29 -39.94 13.60
CA VAL A 266 -31.96 -40.15 12.99
C VAL A 266 -31.00 -39.05 13.48
N ILE A 267 -29.94 -39.46 14.18
CA ILE A 267 -28.74 -38.67 14.51
C ILE A 267 -27.70 -38.99 13.44
N LEU A 268 -27.15 -37.97 12.77
CA LEU A 268 -25.89 -38.13 12.04
C LEU A 268 -25.02 -36.90 12.33
N GLY A 269 -24.07 -37.08 13.25
CA GLY A 269 -23.03 -36.11 13.57
C GLY A 269 -21.97 -36.11 12.48
N LEU A 270 -21.64 -34.91 11.98
CA LEU A 270 -20.50 -34.67 11.12
C LEU A 270 -19.27 -34.43 12.01
N LEU A 271 -18.40 -35.43 12.09
CA LEU A 271 -17.14 -35.40 12.82
C LEU A 271 -16.07 -34.71 11.96
N LEU A 272 -15.51 -33.61 12.47
CA LEU A 272 -14.37 -32.91 11.88
C LEU A 272 -13.08 -33.71 12.16
N VAL A 273 -12.38 -34.17 11.13
CA VAL A 273 -11.05 -34.79 11.27
C VAL A 273 -9.98 -33.79 10.85
N LEU A 274 -9.17 -33.37 11.83
CA LEU A 274 -7.95 -32.59 11.67
C LEU A 274 -6.79 -33.58 11.50
N SER A 275 -6.05 -33.52 10.40
CA SER A 275 -4.83 -34.32 10.22
C SER A 275 -3.63 -33.40 10.05
N VAL A 276 -2.79 -33.40 11.09
CA VAL A 276 -1.43 -32.85 11.11
C VAL A 276 -0.52 -33.90 10.47
N LEU A 277 0.29 -33.49 9.48
CA LEU A 277 1.37 -34.32 8.96
C LEU A 277 2.72 -33.64 9.25
N VAL A 278 3.46 -34.23 10.20
CA VAL A 278 4.88 -33.99 10.44
C VAL A 278 5.65 -35.02 9.63
N LEU A 279 6.65 -34.60 8.85
CA LEU A 279 7.57 -35.51 8.17
C LEU A 279 9.02 -35.10 8.50
N GLU A 280 9.60 -35.77 9.49
CA GLU A 280 11.06 -35.83 9.67
C GLU A 280 11.62 -37.01 8.88
N GLY A 281 12.71 -36.78 8.14
CA GLY A 281 13.38 -37.79 7.33
C GLY A 281 14.89 -37.65 7.39
N VAL A 282 15.49 -38.27 8.40
CA VAL A 282 16.94 -38.50 8.56
C VAL A 282 17.46 -39.48 7.50
N ARG A 283 18.53 -39.14 6.78
CA ARG A 283 19.48 -40.14 6.22
C ARG A 283 20.93 -39.65 6.29
N LYS A 284 21.74 -40.35 7.09
CA LYS A 284 23.21 -40.43 6.96
C LYS A 284 23.56 -41.36 5.79
N SER A 285 24.58 -41.02 5.02
CA SER A 285 25.54 -42.01 4.50
C SER A 285 26.89 -41.35 4.22
N THR A 286 27.94 -42.03 4.67
CA THR A 286 29.36 -41.68 4.68
C THR A 286 30.05 -42.18 3.40
N ASN A 287 31.02 -41.42 2.85
CA ASN A 287 32.44 -41.81 2.66
C ASN A 287 33.14 -41.27 1.39
N GLN A 288 34.19 -40.46 1.66
CA GLN A 288 35.59 -40.53 1.22
C GLN A 288 36.07 -40.27 -0.23
N LYS A 289 37.26 -39.61 -0.23
CA LYS A 289 38.43 -39.70 -1.15
C LYS A 289 38.46 -38.65 -2.28
N THR A 290 39.47 -37.80 -2.54
CA THR A 290 40.88 -37.62 -2.14
C THR A 290 41.34 -36.22 -2.61
N PRO A 291 42.44 -35.62 -2.07
CA PRO A 291 42.97 -34.33 -2.52
C PRO A 291 44.23 -34.45 -3.39
N SER A 292 44.52 -33.43 -4.21
CA SER A 292 45.85 -32.99 -4.72
C SER A 292 45.69 -31.88 -5.78
N PRO A 293 46.73 -31.08 -6.13
CA PRO A 293 47.79 -30.43 -5.34
C PRO A 293 47.86 -28.91 -5.66
N PRO A 294 48.81 -28.11 -5.11
CA PRO A 294 48.85 -26.66 -5.31
C PRO A 294 49.58 -26.30 -6.61
N ASN A 295 49.08 -25.27 -7.31
CA ASN A 295 49.80 -24.65 -8.42
C ASN A 295 50.60 -23.43 -7.94
N GLN A 296 51.78 -23.33 -8.56
CA GLN A 296 52.90 -22.43 -8.33
C GLN A 296 52.56 -20.95 -8.48
#